data_AF-A0A2N1UA60-F1
#
_entry.id   AF-A0A2N1UA60-F1
#
_cell.length_a   1.000
_cell.length_b   1.000
_cell.length_c   1.000
_cell.angle_alpha   90.00
_cell.angle_beta   90.00
_cell.angle_gamma   90.00
#
_symmetry.space_group_name_H-M   'P 1'
#
loop_
_entity.id
_entity.type
_entity.pdbx_description
1 polymer ?
#
loop_
_entity_poly.entity_id
_entity_poly.type
_entity_poly.pdbx_seq_one_letter_code
_entity_poly.pdbx_strand_id
1 'polypeptide(L)' 'MGSLLLLIGMLLFMMSLIWTTGEALKKDLLEGAAALVFTPIYSGYYAFAIDYAKWHRPFFISMAGILFSLTGYLIG' A
#
# COMPACT_ATOMS: atom_id res chain seq x y z
N MET A 1 -4.84 14.77 -17.02
CA MET A 1 -4.76 14.90 -15.55
C MET A 1 -4.98 13.56 -14.85
N GLY A 2 -5.90 12.71 -15.32
CA GLY A 2 -6.11 11.35 -14.78
C GLY A 2 -4.87 10.47 -14.78
N SER A 3 -4.15 10.38 -15.91
CA SER A 3 -2.86 9.66 -16.01
C SER A 3 -1.79 10.06 -14.97
N LEU A 4 -1.70 11.34 -14.61
CA LEU A 4 -0.79 11.82 -13.56
C LEU A 4 -1.23 11.35 -12.17
N LEU A 5 -2.54 11.40 -11.89
CA LEU A 5 -3.10 10.89 -10.63
C LEU A 5 -2.96 9.38 -10.52
N LEU A 6 -3.12 8.66 -11.63
CA LEU A 6 -2.88 7.22 -11.71
C LEU A 6 -1.42 6.89 -11.36
N LEU A 7 -0.48 7.62 -11.96
CA LEU A 7 0.95 7.47 -11.70
C LEU A 7 1.29 7.78 -10.24
N ILE A 8 0.81 8.91 -9.71
CA ILE A 8 1.01 9.29 -8.31
C ILE A 8 0.44 8.21 -7.37
N GLY A 9 -0.76 7.71 -7.67
CA GLY A 9 -1.39 6.65 -6.89
C GLY A 9 -0.59 5.36 -6.88
N MET A 10 -0.10 4.93 -8.05
CA MET A 10 0.76 3.74 -8.20
C MET A 10 2.07 3.90 -7.43
N LEU A 11 2.72 5.07 -7.50
CA LEU A 11 3.98 5.33 -6.79
C LEU A 11 3.81 5.29 -5.27
N LEU A 12 2.73 5.86 -4.74
CA LEU A 12 2.42 5.79 -3.32
C LEU A 12 2.15 4.34 -2.88
N PHE A 13 1.40 3.59 -3.69
CA PHE A 13 1.14 2.18 -3.42
C PHE A 13 2.43 1.34 -3.40
N MET A 14 3.32 1.54 -4.39
CA MET A 14 4.63 0.87 -4.44
C MET A 14 5.52 1.26 -3.24
N MET A 15 5.52 2.53 -2.84
CA MET A 15 6.30 2.98 -1.69
C MET A 15 5.83 2.28 -0.40
N SER A 16 4.52 2.14 -0.20
CA SER A 16 3.97 1.37 0.92
C SER A 16 4.40 -0.10 0.87
N LEU A 17 4.34 -0.73 -0.29
CA LEU A 17 4.74 -2.13 -0.48
C LEU A 17 6.22 -2.36 -0.16
N ILE A 18 7.10 -1.47 -0.63
CA ILE A 18 8.54 -1.56 -0.36
C ILE A 18 8.82 -1.41 1.13
N TRP A 19 8.12 -0.48 1.79
CA TRP A 19 8.29 -0.26 3.23
C TRP A 19 7.83 -1.48 4.03
N THR A 20 6.62 -1.95 3.79
CA THR A 20 6.02 -3.11 4.49
C THR A 20 6.79 -4.39 4.28
N THR A 21 7.08 -4.70 3.02
CA THR A 21 7.88 -5.87 2.67
C THR A 21 9.30 -5.75 3.21
N GLY A 22 9.92 -4.58 3.12
CA GLY A 22 11.28 -4.34 3.61
C GLY A 22 11.41 -4.46 5.12
N GLU A 23 10.41 -4.05 5.89
CA GLU A 23 10.38 -4.28 7.34
C GLU A 23 10.16 -5.75 7.70
N ALA A 24 9.34 -6.48 6.94
CA ALA A 24 9.12 -7.92 7.14
C ALA A 24 10.37 -8.76 6.76
N LEU A 25 11.04 -8.41 5.66
CA LEU A 25 12.27 -9.07 5.20
C LEU A 25 13.42 -8.97 6.20
N LYS A 26 13.45 -7.92 7.03
CA LYS A 26 14.45 -7.77 8.10
C LYS A 26 14.29 -8.80 9.21
N LYS A 27 13.10 -9.38 9.37
CA LYS A 27 12.82 -10.39 10.39
C LYS A 27 13.05 -11.78 9.84
N ASP A 28 12.42 -12.11 8.72
CA ASP A 28 12.54 -13.40 8.06
C ASP A 28 12.22 -13.26 6.56
N LEU A 29 12.88 -14.07 5.73
CA LEU A 29 12.63 -14.14 4.29
C LEU A 29 11.21 -14.63 4.00
N LEU A 30 10.70 -15.58 4.79
CA LEU A 30 9.33 -16.10 4.66
C LEU A 30 8.29 -15.04 5.06
N GLU A 31 8.55 -14.26 6.10
CA GLU A 31 7.70 -13.13 6.49
C GLU A 31 7.70 -12.03 5.42
N GLY A 32 8.86 -11.74 4.81
CA GLY A 32 8.97 -10.83 3.67
C GLY A 32 8.16 -11.29 2.45
N ALA A 33 8.27 -12.57 2.07
CA ALA A 33 7.51 -13.13 0.95
C ALA A 33 6.00 -13.13 1.22
N ALA A 34 5.59 -13.50 2.44
CA ALA A 34 4.20 -13.41 2.87
C ALA A 34 3.72 -11.95 2.82
N ALA A 35 4.49 -11.01 3.36
CA ALA A 35 4.16 -9.60 3.30
C ALA A 35 3.99 -9.12 1.85
N LEU A 36 4.86 -9.47 0.91
CA LEU A 36 4.72 -9.03 -0.48
C LEU A 36 3.38 -9.47 -1.13
N VAL A 37 2.97 -10.72 -0.88
CA VAL A 37 1.73 -11.30 -1.43
C VAL A 37 0.50 -10.78 -0.70
N PHE A 38 0.58 -10.64 0.63
CA PHE A 38 -0.54 -10.29 1.47
C PHE A 38 -0.71 -8.78 1.65
N THR A 39 0.30 -7.94 1.48
CA THR A 39 0.18 -6.47 1.66
C THR A 39 -0.84 -5.83 0.72
N PRO A 40 -0.97 -6.20 -0.57
CA PRO A 40 -2.06 -5.70 -1.40
C PRO A 40 -3.44 -6.05 -0.84
N ILE A 41 -3.60 -7.25 -0.28
CA ILE A 41 -4.86 -7.77 0.25
C ILE A 41 -5.15 -7.17 1.65
N TYR A 42 -4.13 -7.10 2.49
CA TYR A 42 -4.16 -6.55 3.84
C TYR A 42 -4.29 -5.04 3.83
N SER A 43 -3.70 -4.31 2.87
CA SER A 43 -3.88 -2.86 2.75
C SER A 43 -5.34 -2.48 2.52
N GLY A 44 -6.08 -3.31 1.77
CA GLY A 44 -7.53 -3.19 1.67
C GLY A 44 -8.26 -3.53 2.97
N TYR A 45 -7.85 -4.56 3.71
CA TYR A 45 -8.53 -5.00 4.93
C TYR A 45 -8.27 -4.10 6.15
N TYR A 46 -7.00 -3.74 6.42
CA TYR A 46 -6.60 -2.86 7.54
C TYR A 46 -6.88 -1.38 7.29
N ALA A 47 -7.18 -0.98 6.06
CA ALA A 47 -7.79 0.32 5.81
C ALA A 47 -9.14 0.49 6.57
N PHE A 48 -9.83 -0.63 6.87
CA PHE A 48 -11.10 -0.64 7.58
C PHE A 48 -11.01 -1.28 8.99
N ALA A 49 -9.95 -2.04 9.29
CA ALA A 49 -9.76 -2.69 10.59
C ALA A 49 -8.92 -1.82 11.55
N ILE A 50 -9.58 -1.42 12.64
CA ILE A 50 -9.18 -0.47 13.69
C ILE A 50 -8.18 -1.10 14.67
N ASP A 51 -7.01 -1.58 14.22
CA ASP A 51 -5.94 -1.96 15.16
C ASP A 51 -4.61 -1.29 14.79
N TYR A 52 -4.45 -0.10 15.37
CA TYR A 52 -3.50 0.96 15.03
C TYR A 52 -2.25 0.92 15.94
N ALA A 53 -1.37 -0.08 15.80
CA ALA A 53 -0.26 -0.24 16.75
C ALA A 53 1.17 -0.13 16.18
N LYS A 54 1.42 -0.32 14.87
CA LYS A 54 2.79 -0.10 14.31
C LYS A 54 2.87 0.30 12.83
N TRP A 55 1.87 -0.06 12.02
CA TRP A 55 1.95 0.06 10.55
C TRP A 55 1.21 1.27 9.92
N HIS A 56 0.80 2.22 10.74
CA HIS A 56 -0.03 3.39 10.39
C HIS A 56 0.39 4.14 9.13
N ARG A 57 1.68 4.50 9.01
CA ARG A 57 2.20 5.32 7.90
C ARG A 57 2.13 4.60 6.55
N PRO A 58 2.71 3.39 6.38
CA PRO A 58 2.64 2.71 5.09
C PRO A 58 1.20 2.40 4.66
N PHE A 59 0.32 1.99 5.59
CA PHE A 59 -1.08 1.72 5.24
C PHE A 59 -1.83 2.98 4.77
N PHE A 60 -1.63 4.13 5.41
CA PHE A 60 -2.25 5.38 4.98
C PHE A 60 -1.76 5.82 3.59
N ILE A 61 -0.46 5.63 3.33
CA ILE A 61 0.16 5.90 2.02
C ILE A 61 -0.42 4.95 0.95
N SER A 62 -0.62 3.68 1.28
CA SER A 62 -1.27 2.70 0.40
C SER A 62 -2.70 3.11 0.04
N MET A 63 -3.48 3.54 1.03
CA MET A 63 -4.87 3.96 0.84
C MET A 63 -4.97 5.23 -0.02
N ALA A 64 -4.12 6.21 0.24
CA ALA A 64 -4.00 7.40 -0.59
C ALA A 64 -3.60 7.02 -2.03
N GLY A 65 -2.69 6.05 -2.19
CA GLY A 65 -2.32 5.47 -3.47
C GLY A 65 -3.52 4.89 -4.23
N ILE A 66 -4.30 4.03 -3.57
CA ILE A 66 -5.51 3.43 -4.15
C ILE A 66 -6.52 4.50 -4.55
N LEU A 67 -6.80 5.48 -3.69
CA LEU A 67 -7.75 6.55 -3.98
C LEU A 67 -7.32 7.42 -5.16
N PHE A 68 -6.04 7.80 -5.24
CA PHE A 68 -5.52 8.56 -6.36
C PHE A 68 -5.52 7.75 -7.66
N SER A 69 -5.20 6.45 -7.59
CA SER A 69 -5.29 5.57 -8.75
C SER A 69 -6.73 5.39 -9.23
N LEU A 70 -7.69 5.21 -8.31
CA LEU A 70 -9.11 5.08 -8.66
C LEU A 70 -9.65 6.37 -9.27
N THR A 71 -9.35 7.50 -8.64
CA THR A 71 -9.76 8.82 -9.14
C THR A 71 -9.13 9.09 -10.49
N GLY A 72 -7.83 8.81 -10.65
CA GLY A 72 -7.11 8.95 -11.91
C GLY A 72 -7.70 8.10 -13.02
N TYR A 73 -8.02 6.83 -12.74
CA TYR A 73 -8.68 5.91 -13.68
C TYR A 73 -10.07 6.39 -14.09
N LEU A 74 -10.87 6.91 -13.15
CA LEU A 74 -12.23 7.38 -13.44
C LEU A 74 -12.26 8.68 -14.26
N ILE A 75 -11.23 9.51 -14.17
CA ILE A 75 -11.19 10.82 -14.85
C ILE A 75 -10.25 10.86 -16.07
N GLY A 76 -9.56 9.77 -16.42
CA GLY A 76 -8.81 9.67 -17.69
C GLY A 76 -7.58 8.79 -17.69
#